data_AF-F8CIT9-F1
#
_entry.id   AF-F8CIT9-F1
#
_cell.length_a   1.000
_cell.length_b   1.000
_cell.length_c   1.000
_cell.angle_alpha   90.00
_cell.angle_beta   90.00
_cell.angle_gamma   90.00
#
_symmetry.space_group_name_H-M   'P 1'
#
loop_
_entity.id
_entity.type
_entity.pdbx_description
1 polymer ?
#
loop_
_entity_poly.entity_id
_entity_poly.type
_entity_poly.pdbx_seq_one_letter_code
_entity_poly.pdbx_strand_id
1 'polypeptide(L)'
;MRVIKGEGRRREEPLASRDAVARVLMEAGADLLLRRISPARAGEIERKVDRVLDLFDRVDVAPVLMPVLKRHLDELEALMRETREVRAARR
;
A
#
# COMPACT_ATOMS: atom_id res chain seq x y z
N MET A 1 -15.22 -33.88 -2.81
CA MET A 1 -14.92 -32.48 -3.21
C MET A 1 -13.64 -32.06 -2.50
N ARG A 2 -12.52 -31.89 -3.21
CA ARG A 2 -11.24 -31.44 -2.62
C ARG A 2 -11.21 -29.92 -2.66
N VAL A 3 -11.30 -29.28 -1.50
CA VAL A 3 -11.21 -27.83 -1.37
C VAL A 3 -9.73 -27.45 -1.38
N ILE A 4 -9.31 -26.62 -2.34
CA ILE A 4 -7.97 -26.03 -2.34
C ILE A 4 -7.94 -25.04 -1.18
N LYS A 5 -7.10 -25.32 -0.15
CA LYS A 5 -6.80 -24.35 0.91
C LYS A 5 -6.12 -23.16 0.25
N GLY A 6 -6.81 -22.04 0.10
CA GLY A 6 -6.15 -20.78 -0.20
C GLY A 6 -5.16 -20.49 0.91
N GLU A 7 -3.87 -20.37 0.59
CA GLU A 7 -2.82 -19.92 1.50
C GLU A 7 -2.96 -18.41 1.79
N GLY A 8 -4.14 -17.99 2.23
CA GLY A 8 -4.62 -16.61 2.31
C GLY A 8 -3.99 -15.78 3.42
N ARG A 9 -2.77 -16.10 3.86
CA ARG A 9 -1.92 -15.18 4.60
C ARG A 9 -0.77 -14.75 3.71
N ARG A 10 -1.06 -13.81 2.81
CA ARG A 10 -0.02 -13.06 2.11
C ARG A 10 0.81 -12.36 3.19
N ARG A 11 2.09 -12.73 3.30
CA ARG A 11 3.03 -12.06 4.19
C ARG A 11 3.00 -10.57 3.86
N GLU A 12 2.94 -9.69 4.87
CA GLU A 12 3.13 -8.26 4.65
C GLU A 12 4.56 -8.07 4.15
N GLU A 13 4.72 -7.97 2.84
CA GLU A 13 5.99 -7.61 2.21
C GLU A 13 6.23 -6.13 2.51
N PRO A 14 7.43 -5.75 3.01
CA PRO A 14 7.76 -4.35 3.18
C PRO A 14 7.62 -3.59 1.86
N LEU A 15 7.17 -2.34 1.93
CA LEU A 15 7.20 -1.43 0.80
C LEU A 15 8.66 -1.02 0.57
N ALA A 16 9.38 -1.85 -0.17
CA ALA A 16 10.80 -1.66 -0.47
C ALA A 16 11.08 -1.52 -1.98
N SER A 17 10.05 -1.61 -2.82
CA SER A 17 10.18 -1.53 -4.29
C SER A 17 8.99 -0.82 -4.93
N ARG A 18 9.20 -0.32 -6.15
CA ARG A 18 8.14 0.24 -7.01
C ARG A 18 6.98 -0.74 -7.18
N ASP A 19 7.27 -2.01 -7.43
CA ASP A 19 6.26 -3.05 -7.59
C ASP A 19 5.43 -3.27 -6.32
N ALA A 20 6.08 -3.27 -5.15
CA ALA A 20 5.37 -3.40 -3.88
C ALA A 20 4.41 -2.23 -3.66
N VAL A 21 4.84 -1.00 -4.00
CA VAL A 21 4.02 0.20 -3.90
C VAL A 21 2.90 0.22 -4.95
N ALA A 22 3.14 -0.24 -6.18
CA ALA A 22 2.10 -0.36 -7.20
C ALA A 22 0.99 -1.34 -6.80
N ARG A 23 1.35 -2.44 -6.12
CA ARG A 23 0.36 -3.39 -5.57
C ARG A 23 -0.57 -2.74 -4.54
N VAL A 24 -0.12 -1.71 -3.81
CA VAL A 24 -0.95 -0.97 -2.87
C VAL A 24 -2.11 -0.26 -3.58
N LEU A 25 -1.88 0.34 -4.76
CA LEU A 25 -2.96 0.92 -5.56
C LEU A 25 -3.98 -0.13 -5.99
N MET A 26 -3.52 -1.30 -6.43
CA MET A 26 -4.41 -2.40 -6.81
C MET A 26 -5.26 -2.88 -5.63
N GLU A 27 -4.66 -3.03 -4.45
CA GLU A 27 -5.36 -3.42 -3.22
C GLU A 27 -6.38 -2.37 -2.81
N ALA A 28 -6.01 -1.09 -2.78
CA ALA A 28 -6.90 0.00 -2.44
C ALA A 28 -8.06 0.14 -3.42
N GLY A 29 -7.81 -0.01 -4.73
CA GLY A 29 -8.85 -0.02 -5.77
C GLY A 29 -9.82 -1.19 -5.59
N ALA A 30 -9.31 -2.40 -5.35
CA ALA A 30 -10.15 -3.56 -5.06
C ALA A 30 -10.99 -3.36 -3.79
N ASP A 31 -10.40 -2.81 -2.73
CA ASP A 31 -11.10 -2.55 -1.49
C ASP A 31 -12.14 -1.43 -1.63
N LEU A 32 -11.90 -0.42 -2.47
CA LEU A 32 -12.90 0.59 -2.80
C LEU A 32 -14.10 -0.03 -3.56
N LEU A 33 -13.83 -0.84 -4.58
CA LEU A 33 -14.88 -1.52 -5.37
C LEU A 33 -15.72 -2.47 -4.51
N LEU A 34 -15.08 -3.14 -3.55
CA LEU A 34 -15.74 -4.00 -2.56
C LEU A 34 -16.32 -3.22 -1.37
N ARG A 35 -16.30 -1.87 -1.42
CA ARG A 35 -16.83 -0.95 -0.39
C ARG A 35 -16.25 -1.19 1.01
N ARG A 36 -15.03 -1.70 1.09
CA ARG A 36 -14.29 -1.94 2.34
C ARG A 36 -13.66 -0.67 2.88
N ILE A 37 -13.37 0.29 1.99
CA ILE A 37 -12.83 1.61 2.32
C ILE A 37 -13.68 2.71 1.69
N SER A 38 -13.57 3.94 2.20
CA SER A 38 -14.25 5.10 1.63
C SER A 38 -13.47 5.62 0.40
N PRO A 39 -14.14 6.35 -0.51
CA PRO A 39 -13.46 7.05 -1.61
C PRO A 39 -12.38 8.02 -1.10
N ALA A 40 -12.64 8.70 0.02
CA ALA A 40 -11.65 9.59 0.64
C ALA A 40 -10.38 8.86 1.08
N ARG A 41 -10.52 7.65 1.66
CA ARG A 41 -9.39 6.81 2.07
C ARG A 41 -8.64 6.27 0.84
N ALA A 42 -9.35 5.83 -0.20
CA ALA A 42 -8.74 5.37 -1.44
C ALA A 42 -7.90 6.49 -2.09
N GLY A 43 -8.44 7.71 -2.17
CA GLY A 43 -7.70 8.85 -2.71
C GLY A 43 -6.52 9.30 -1.85
N GLU A 44 -6.58 9.10 -0.53
CA GLU A 44 -5.41 9.33 0.34
C GLU A 44 -4.27 8.35 0.03
N ILE A 45 -4.60 7.07 -0.14
CA ILE A 45 -3.63 6.02 -0.52
C ILE A 45 -3.03 6.37 -1.88
N GLU A 46 -3.85 6.71 -2.87
CA GLU A 46 -3.43 7.09 -4.22
C GLU A 46 -2.40 8.22 -4.19
N ARG A 47 -2.71 9.35 -3.54
CA ARG A 47 -1.79 10.50 -3.43
C ARG A 47 -0.50 10.19 -2.69
N LYS A 48 -0.49 9.20 -1.78
CA LYS A 48 0.75 8.78 -1.11
C LYS A 48 1.57 7.85 -1.99
N VAL A 49 0.92 6.94 -2.72
CA VAL A 49 1.61 6.09 -3.71
C VAL A 49 2.27 6.94 -4.78
N ASP A 50 1.56 7.89 -5.40
CA ASP A 50 2.13 8.74 -6.46
C ASP A 50 3.39 9.45 -5.98
N ARG A 51 3.34 10.05 -4.78
CA ARG A 51 4.51 10.71 -4.17
C ARG A 51 5.68 9.76 -3.92
N VAL A 52 5.41 8.52 -3.54
CA VAL A 52 6.46 7.51 -3.31
C VAL A 52 7.09 7.08 -4.64
N LEU A 53 6.28 6.87 -5.69
CA LEU A 53 6.78 6.52 -7.03
C LEU A 53 7.66 7.65 -7.60
N ASP A 54 7.22 8.90 -7.49
CA ASP A 54 8.02 10.06 -7.86
C ASP A 54 9.36 10.12 -7.08
N LEU A 55 9.35 9.74 -5.80
CA LEU A 55 10.56 9.70 -4.97
C LEU A 55 11.52 8.59 -5.38
N PHE A 56 11.02 7.43 -5.81
CA PHE A 56 11.88 6.39 -6.38
C PHE A 56 12.64 6.92 -7.61
N ASP A 57 11.94 7.59 -8.53
CA ASP A 57 12.55 8.16 -9.73
C ASP A 57 13.61 9.22 -9.39
N ARG A 58 13.35 10.03 -8.36
CA ARG A 58 14.31 11.04 -7.88
C ARG A 58 15.50 10.43 -7.14
N VAL A 59 15.30 9.36 -6.38
CA VAL A 59 16.37 8.65 -5.65
C VAL A 59 17.34 7.97 -6.60
N ASP A 60 16.85 7.44 -7.73
CA ASP A 60 17.71 6.85 -8.78
C ASP A 60 18.73 7.86 -9.32
N VAL A 61 18.38 9.16 -9.33
CA VAL A 61 19.27 10.26 -9.74
C VAL A 61 20.04 10.86 -8.56
N ALA A 62 19.42 10.91 -7.38
CA ALA A 62 19.97 11.55 -6.18
C ALA A 62 19.80 10.65 -4.94
N PRO A 63 20.75 9.73 -4.67
CA PRO A 63 20.66 8.78 -3.55
C PRO A 63 20.54 9.43 -2.16
N VAL A 64 20.94 10.70 -2.02
CA VAL A 64 20.77 11.48 -0.78
C VAL A 64 19.30 11.62 -0.35
N LEU A 65 18.35 11.43 -1.27
CA LEU A 65 16.91 11.46 -0.98
C LEU A 65 16.39 10.16 -0.36
N MET A 66 17.22 9.13 -0.21
CA MET A 66 16.82 7.83 0.35
C MET A 66 16.12 7.92 1.72
N PRO A 67 16.56 8.75 2.70
CA PRO A 67 15.83 8.90 3.96
C PRO A 67 14.44 9.49 3.81
N VAL A 68 14.25 10.37 2.81
CA VAL A 68 12.94 10.97 2.50
C VAL A 68 12.01 9.91 1.90
N LEU A 69 12.50 9.12 0.95
CA LEU A 69 11.78 7.97 0.40
C LEU A 69 11.37 7.00 1.52
N LYS A 70 12.31 6.64 2.40
CA LYS A 70 12.02 5.74 3.52
C LYS A 70 10.89 6.25 4.40
N ARG A 71 10.92 7.53 4.79
CA ARG A 71 9.85 8.14 5.59
C ARG A 71 8.48 8.02 4.90
N HIS A 72 8.42 8.28 3.59
CA HIS A 72 7.16 8.18 2.85
C HIS A 72 6.66 6.75 2.71
N LEU A 73 7.58 5.77 2.60
CA LEU A 73 7.24 4.35 2.63
C LEU A 73 6.66 3.96 4.00
N ASP A 74 7.31 4.35 5.10
CA ASP A 74 6.83 4.10 6.46
C ASP A 74 5.44 4.71 6.70
N GLU A 75 5.21 5.94 6.22
CA GLU A 75 3.90 6.60 6.30
C GLU A 75 2.81 5.90 5.48
N LEU A 76 3.16 5.33 4.32
CA LEU A 76 2.23 4.56 3.48
C LEU A 76 1.93 3.20 4.11
N GLU A 77 2.92 2.53 4.69
CA GLU A 77 2.74 1.29 5.43
C GLU A 77 1.80 1.48 6.63
N ALA A 78 1.99 2.56 7.40
CA ALA A 78 1.13 2.90 8.52
C ALA A 78 -0.33 3.12 8.08
N LEU A 79 -0.54 3.88 7.00
CA LEU A 79 -1.88 4.10 6.43
C LEU A 79 -2.55 2.79 6.01
N MET A 80 -1.80 1.89 5.38
CA MET A 80 -2.33 0.58 4.96
C MET A 80 -2.65 -0.31 6.15
N ARG A 81 -1.83 -0.29 7.21
CA ARG A 81 -2.10 -0.99 8.47
C ARG A 81 -3.39 -0.52 9.12
N GLU A 82 -3.56 0.79 9.30
CA GLU A 82 -4.80 1.38 9.83
C GLU A 82 -6.03 0.98 9.01
N THR A 83 -5.89 1.01 7.68
CA THR A 83 -6.96 0.62 6.76
C THR A 83 -7.37 -0.84 6.96
N ARG A 84 -6.41 -1.74 7.15
CA ARG A 84 -6.66 -3.16 7.45
C ARG A 84 -7.29 -3.37 8.81
N GLU A 85 -6.89 -2.63 9.83
CA GLU A 85 -7.43 -2.70 11.19
C GLU A 85 -8.90 -2.26 11.23
N VAL A 86 -9.23 -1.13 10.61
CA VAL A 86 -10.62 -0.65 10.47
C VAL A 86 -11.50 -1.68 9.75
N ARG A 87 -10.95 -2.34 8.72
CA ARG A 87 -11.65 -3.43 8.02
C ARG A 87 -11.87 -4.64 8.90
N ALA A 88 -10.87 -5.03 9.69
CA ALA A 88 -10.96 -6.19 10.60
C ALA A 88 -12.01 -5.96 11.69
N ALA A 89 -12.13 -4.74 12.21
CA ALA A 89 -13.14 -4.38 13.21
C ALA A 89 -14.59 -4.37 12.68
N ARG A 90 -14.79 -4.39 11.35
CA ARG A 90 -16.12 -4.40 10.70
C ARG A 90 -16.61 -5.80 10.31
N ARG A 91 -15.79 -6.84 10.54
CA ARG A 91 -16.14 -8.25 10.29
C ARG A 91 -16.58 -8.93 11.58
#